data_AF-A0A0N4WAI0-F1
#
_entry.id   AF-A0A0N4WAI0-F1
#
_cell.length_a   1.000
_cell.length_b   1.000
_cell.length_c   1.000
_cell.angle_alpha   90.00
_cell.angle_beta   90.00
_cell.angle_gamma   90.00
#
_symmetry.space_group_name_H-M   'P 1'
#
loop_
_entity.id
_entity.type
_entity.pdbx_description
1 polymer ?
#
loop_
_entity_poly.entity_id
_entity_poly.type
_entity_poly.pdbx_seq_one_letter_code
_entity_poly.pdbx_strand_id
1 'polypeptide(L)' 'MSAGLQSKVSSEDLGRVMGICRFLNLTFTEEQLLAIIEVIEAGANPSALVDWLAIVEETKSEETPVLKSHER' A
#
# COMPACT_ATOMS: atom_id res chain seq x y z
N MET A 1 4.26 -5.83 -25.17
CA MET A 1 2.90 -6.33 -24.84
C MET A 1 2.88 -6.58 -23.35
N SER A 2 2.53 -5.56 -22.56
CA SER A 2 2.47 -5.68 -21.11
C SER A 2 1.30 -6.59 -20.79
N ALA A 3 1.57 -7.79 -20.29
CA ALA A 3 0.55 -8.68 -19.77
C ALA A 3 -0.10 -7.97 -18.58
N GLY A 4 -1.21 -7.29 -18.83
CA GLY A 4 -2.06 -6.79 -17.77
C GLY A 4 -2.56 -8.03 -17.01
N LEU A 5 -2.02 -8.24 -15.82
CA LEU A 5 -2.64 -9.11 -14.84
C LEU A 5 -4.06 -8.57 -14.67
N GLN A 6 -5.03 -9.29 -15.20
CA GLN A 6 -6.41 -9.06 -14.84
C GLN A 6 -6.50 -9.44 -13.38
N SER A 7 -6.57 -8.43 -12.50
CA SER A 7 -6.87 -8.63 -11.09
C SER A 7 -8.07 -9.57 -11.01
N LYS A 8 -7.86 -10.76 -10.44
CA LYS A 8 -8.87 -11.82 -10.35
C LYS A 8 -9.93 -11.53 -9.28
N VAL A 9 -9.75 -10.46 -8.52
CA VAL A 9 -10.62 -10.09 -7.42
C VAL A 9 -11.93 -9.55 -7.98
N SER A 10 -13.04 -10.18 -7.62
CA SER A 10 -14.35 -9.67 -8.00
C SER A 10 -14.61 -8.33 -7.31
N SER A 11 -15.39 -7.44 -7.94
CA SER A 11 -15.78 -6.17 -7.31
C SER A 11 -16.54 -6.37 -5.99
N GLU A 12 -17.25 -7.49 -5.85
CA GLU A 12 -17.93 -7.85 -4.61
C GLU A 12 -16.94 -8.18 -3.50
N ASP A 13 -15.91 -8.99 -3.78
CA ASP A 13 -14.90 -9.36 -2.80
C ASP A 13 -14.03 -8.15 -2.41
N LEU A 14 -13.68 -7.30 -3.37
CA LEU A 14 -13.00 -6.03 -3.10
C LEU A 14 -13.86 -5.13 -2.19
N GLY A 15 -15.16 -5.03 -2.47
CA GLY A 15 -16.10 -4.28 -1.64
C GLY A 15 -16.18 -4.81 -0.20
N ARG A 16 -16.13 -6.13 0.00
CA ARG A 16 -16.07 -6.75 1.33
C ARG A 16 -14.78 -6.40 2.06
N VAL A 17 -13.63 -6.49 1.38
CA VAL A 17 -12.31 -6.13 1.95
C VAL A 17 -12.28 -4.65 2.34
N MET A 18 -12.74 -3.76 1.47
CA MET A 18 -12.86 -2.33 1.78
C MET A 18 -13.77 -2.06 2.99
N GLY A 19 -14.88 -2.79 3.11
CA GLY A 19 -15.76 -2.74 4.26
C GLY A 19 -15.07 -3.12 5.58
N ILE A 20 -14.26 -4.18 5.55
CA ILE A 20 -13.45 -4.63 6.70
C ILE A 20 -12.39 -3.58 7.04
N CYS A 21 -11.66 -3.06 6.05
CA CYS A 21 -10.66 -2.01 6.27
C CYS A 21 -11.29 -0.78 6.93
N ARG A 22 -12.45 -0.35 6.45
CA ARG A 22 -13.20 0.77 7.04
C ARG A 22 -13.66 0.47 8.47
N PHE A 23 -14.16 -0.75 8.73
CA PHE A 23 -14.55 -1.18 10.08
C PHE A 23 -13.37 -1.15 11.06
N LEU A 24 -12.16 -1.47 10.59
CA LEU A 24 -10.92 -1.45 11.36
C LEU A 24 -10.23 -0.08 11.39
N ASN A 25 -10.84 0.98 10.84
CA ASN A 25 -10.25 2.32 10.68
C ASN A 25 -8.92 2.33 9.88
N LEU A 26 -8.76 1.40 8.95
CA LEU A 26 -7.64 1.38 8.01
C LEU A 26 -7.98 2.26 6.80
N THR A 27 -7.03 3.11 6.40
CA THR A 27 -7.21 4.10 5.33
C THR A 27 -6.42 3.70 4.09
N PHE A 28 -6.84 2.60 3.46
CA PHE A 28 -6.29 2.19 2.16
C PHE A 28 -7.20 2.64 1.01
N THR A 29 -6.59 3.12 -0.08
CA THR A 29 -7.30 3.32 -1.34
C THR A 29 -7.59 1.97 -2.01
N GLU A 30 -8.52 1.97 -2.97
CA GLU A 30 -8.81 0.79 -3.77
C GLU A 30 -7.56 0.26 -4.48
N GLU A 31 -6.76 1.15 -5.07
CA GLU A 31 -5.51 0.83 -5.76
C GLU A 31 -4.47 0.21 -4.82
N GLN A 32 -4.37 0.73 -3.60
CA GLN A 32 -3.47 0.18 -2.58
C GLN A 32 -3.91 -1.23 -2.15
N LEU A 33 -5.21 -1.46 -1.97
CA LEU A 33 -5.74 -2.77 -1.64
C LEU A 33 -5.50 -3.78 -2.76
N LEU A 34 -5.72 -3.39 -4.01
CA LEU A 34 -5.44 -4.24 -5.17
C LEU A 34 -3.96 -4.63 -5.22
N ALA A 35 -3.04 -3.68 -5.04
CA ALA A 35 -1.61 -3.96 -5.01
C ALA A 35 -1.22 -4.90 -3.85
N ILE A 36 -1.79 -4.70 -2.66
CA ILE A 36 -1.56 -5.59 -1.50
C ILE A 36 -2.04 -7.02 -1.82
N ILE A 37 -3.23 -7.16 -2.40
CA ILE A 37 -3.79 -8.47 -2.75
C ILE A 37 -2.90 -9.16 -3.80
N GLU A 38 -2.47 -8.46 -4.85
CA GLU A 38 -1.59 -9.03 -5.88
C GLU A 38 -0.27 -9.55 -5.29
N VAL A 39 0.34 -8.81 -4.37
CA VAL A 39 1.59 -9.20 -3.72
C VAL A 39 1.40 -10.42 -2.82
N ILE A 40 0.28 -10.50 -2.09
CA ILE A 40 -0.06 -11.68 -1.28
C ILE A 40 -0.35 -12.90 -2.16
N GLU A 41 -1.08 -12.73 -3.27
CA GLU A 41 -1.34 -13.81 -4.25
C GLU A 41 -0.05 -14.31 -4.92
N ALA A 42 0.94 -13.43 -5.10
CA ALA A 42 2.28 -13.80 -5.56
C ALA A 42 3.10 -14.58 -4.52
N GLY A 43 2.57 -14.79 -3.32
CA GLY A 43 3.17 -15.59 -2.25
C GLY A 43 3.94 -14.78 -1.20
N ALA A 44 3.77 -13.46 -1.17
CA ALA A 44 4.37 -12.66 -0.10
C ALA A 44 3.78 -13.00 1.26
N ASN A 45 4.62 -12.98 2.29
CA ASN A 45 4.18 -13.13 3.67
C ASN A 45 3.55 -11.80 4.15
N PRO A 46 2.29 -11.80 4.63
CA PRO A 46 1.61 -10.58 5.08
C PRO A 46 2.36 -9.83 6.19
N SER A 47 2.99 -10.53 7.14
CA SER A 47 3.77 -9.88 8.20
C SER A 47 4.98 -9.15 7.65
N ALA A 48 5.71 -9.79 6.72
CA ALA A 48 6.87 -9.17 6.08
C ALA A 48 6.48 -7.96 5.21
N LEU A 49 5.29 -8.00 4.60
CA LEU A 49 4.77 -6.86 3.83
C LEU A 49 4.47 -5.66 4.76
N VAL A 50 3.91 -5.90 5.93
CA VAL A 50 3.66 -4.85 6.94
C VAL A 50 4.98 -4.25 7.42
N ASP A 51 5.97 -5.08 7.75
CA ASP A 51 7.29 -4.62 8.17
C ASP A 51 7.96 -3.77 7.07
N TRP A 52 7.84 -4.19 5.80
CA TRP A 52 8.35 -3.42 4.66
C TRP A 52 7.62 -2.08 4.48
N LEU A 53 6.30 -2.05 4.60
CA LEU A 53 5.52 -0.80 4.51
C LEU A 53 5.95 0.21 5.58
N ALA A 54 6.19 -0.24 6.81
CA ALA A 54 6.68 0.62 7.89
C ALA A 54 8.05 1.24 7.57
N ILE A 55 8.98 0.46 6.99
CA ILE A 55 10.29 0.96 6.54
C ILE A 55 10.14 1.99 5.43
N VAL A 56 9.21 1.78 4.49
CA VAL A 56 8.94 2.74 3.40
C VAL A 56 8.36 4.05 3.94
N GLU A 57 7.51 4.00 4.96
CA GLU A 57 6.98 5.21 5.61
C GLU A 57 8.07 5.97 6.41
N GLU A 58 8.94 5.24 7.10
CA GLU A 58 10.08 5.80 7.84
C GLU A 58 11.05 6.52 6.89
N THR A 59 11.48 5.85 5.81
CA THR A 59 12.41 6.40 4.82
C THR A 59 11.86 7.63 4.09
N LYS A 60 10.55 7.66 3.78
CA LYS A 60 9.91 8.86 3.20
C LYS A 60 9.88 10.05 4.15
N SER A 61 9.86 9.81 5.46
CA SER A 61 9.83 10.88 6.47
C SER A 61 11.20 11.53 6.65
N GLU A 62 12.29 10.82 6.35
CA GLU A 62 13.67 11.32 6.48
C GLU A 62 14.14 12.15 5.27
N GLU A 63 13.46 12.06 4.12
CA GLU A 63 13.84 12.76 2.88
C GLU A 63 13.37 14.22 2.77
N THR A 64 12.96 14.87 3.85
CA THR A 64 12.70 16.33 3.84
C THR A 64 14.00 17.11 4.09
N PRO A 65 14.72 17.63 3.06
CA PRO A 65 15.82 18.54 3.31
C PRO A 65 15.23 19.84 3.86
N VAL A 66 15.52 20.10 5.14
CA VAL A 66 15.44 21.46 5.70
C VAL A 66 16.39 22.32 4.87
N LEU A 67 15.85 23.00 3.85
CA LEU A 67 16.53 24.09 3.17
C LEU A 67 16.79 25.15 4.23
N LYS A 68 18.00 25.13 4.81
CA LYS A 68 18.53 26.25 5.59
C LYS A 68 18.55 27.46 4.66
N SER A 69 17.57 28.34 4.82
CA SER A 69 17.60 29.69 4.28
C SER A 69 18.88 30.36 4.74
N HIS A 70 19.83 30.47 3.82
CA HIS A 70 21.07 31.22 4.02
C HIS A 70 20.71 32.71 3.91
N GLU A 71 20.33 33.32 5.03
CA GLU A 71 20.24 34.78 5.12
C GLU A 71 21.65 35.36 5.00
N ARG A 72 21.84 36.24 4.01
CA ARG A 72 23.03 37.06 3.80
C ARG A 72 22.94 38.34 4.62
#